data_AF-A0A3S4ZD55-F1
#
_entry.id   AF-A0A3S4ZD55-F1
#
_cell.length_a   1.000
_cell.length_b   1.000
_cell.length_c   1.000
_cell.angle_alpha   90.00
_cell.angle_beta   90.00
_cell.angle_gamma   90.00
#
_symmetry.space_group_name_H-M   'P 1'
#
loop_
_entity.id
_entity.type
_entity.pdbx_description
1 polymer ?
#
loop_
_entity_poly.entity_id
_entity_poly.type
_entity_poly.pdbx_seq_one_letter_code
_entity_poly.pdbx_strand_id
1 'polypeptide(L)'
;MLIQSFLFFIFGVAFTSWLLVLFAPLIWRRAIHFAQKYVSAQIPLSHTEMQANYDFLRAQHAVEQVHNEQKYDSLQKKYAQQKMQLSQLTEQLYRLCLSTQAPSSSPQKASAIEQNSDATNTFIMELKTMHEKIAHYQKCLEKIQTNELDSTKNQKLLNELREETKELAATLAAQIALQEGESSPINILTQNSKSKNDLASHIQKKIASSKKTPL
;
A
#
# COMPACT_ATOMS: atom_id res chain seq x y z
N MET A 1 3.67 -37.51 67.12
CA MET A 1 2.52 -37.17 66.24
C MET A 1 2.91 -36.21 65.13
N LEU A 2 3.47 -35.02 65.40
CA LEU A 2 3.85 -34.06 64.34
C LEU A 2 4.90 -34.57 63.34
N ILE A 3 5.95 -35.26 63.81
CA ILE A 3 7.01 -35.80 62.94
C ILE A 3 6.47 -36.83 61.93
N GLN A 4 5.52 -37.67 62.35
CA GLN A 4 4.93 -38.69 61.50
C GLN A 4 4.09 -38.06 60.38
N SER A 5 3.26 -37.07 60.72
CA SER A 5 2.48 -36.31 59.73
C SER A 5 3.38 -35.58 58.72
N PHE A 6 4.51 -35.04 59.18
CA PHE A 6 5.46 -34.35 58.31
C PHE A 6 6.14 -35.30 57.32
N LEU A 7 6.49 -36.51 57.75
CA LEU A 7 7.08 -37.53 56.88
C LEU A 7 6.11 -37.97 55.76
N PHE A 8 4.84 -38.22 56.12
CA PHE A 8 3.81 -38.56 55.14
C PHE A 8 3.55 -37.42 54.15
N PHE A 9 3.62 -36.16 54.61
CA PHE A 9 3.46 -35.00 53.74
C PHE A 9 4.56 -34.92 52.67
N ILE A 10 5.84 -35.05 53.08
CA ILE A 10 6.97 -35.03 52.14
C ILE A 10 6.86 -36.20 51.16
N PHE A 11 6.52 -37.39 51.65
CA PHE A 11 6.37 -38.56 50.81
C PHE A 11 5.24 -38.41 49.79
N GLY A 12 4.12 -37.80 50.18
CA GLY A 12 3.01 -37.50 49.27
C GLY A 12 3.38 -36.50 48.17
N VAL A 13 4.12 -35.43 48.50
CA VAL A 13 4.59 -34.45 47.51
C VAL A 13 5.61 -35.08 46.57
N ALA A 14 6.55 -35.86 47.10
CA ALA A 14 7.54 -36.57 46.28
C ALA A 14 6.87 -37.57 45.32
N PHE A 15 5.88 -38.33 45.81
CA PHE A 15 5.16 -39.33 45.02
C PHE A 15 4.30 -38.69 43.92
N THR A 16 3.57 -37.62 44.23
CA THR A 16 2.76 -36.91 43.23
C THR A 16 3.61 -36.21 42.17
N SER A 17 4.73 -35.60 42.56
CA SER A 17 5.71 -35.02 41.63
C SER A 17 6.29 -36.08 40.69
N TRP A 18 6.66 -37.25 41.23
CA TRP A 18 7.16 -38.37 40.43
C TRP A 18 6.09 -38.86 39.44
N LEU A 19 4.85 -39.07 39.89
CA LEU A 19 3.75 -39.45 38.99
C LEU A 19 3.52 -38.40 37.90
N LEU A 20 3.54 -37.11 38.25
CA LEU A 20 3.32 -36.03 37.28
C LEU A 20 4.37 -36.05 36.16
N VAL A 21 5.64 -36.23 36.50
CA VAL A 21 6.74 -36.35 35.52
C VAL A 21 6.57 -37.60 34.65
N LEU A 22 6.12 -38.71 35.23
CA LEU A 22 5.90 -39.95 34.50
C LEU A 22 4.71 -39.83 33.52
N PHE A 23 3.63 -39.17 33.92
CA PHE A 23 2.42 -39.02 33.10
C PHE A 23 2.51 -37.86 32.09
N ALA A 24 3.35 -36.84 32.33
CA ALA A 24 3.54 -35.72 31.42
C ALA A 24 3.78 -36.12 29.94
N PRO A 25 4.72 -37.03 29.61
CA PRO A 25 4.96 -37.43 28.22
C PRO A 25 3.78 -38.22 27.62
N LEU A 26 3.02 -38.96 28.44
CA LEU A 26 1.86 -39.72 27.98
C LEU A 26 0.70 -38.80 27.58
N ILE A 27 0.41 -37.81 28.42
CA ILE A 27 -0.65 -36.83 28.18
C ILE A 27 -0.27 -35.94 26.99
N TRP A 28 0.99 -35.51 26.91
CA TRP A 28 1.50 -34.68 25.81
C TRP A 28 1.39 -35.38 24.46
N ARG A 29 1.80 -36.66 24.37
CA ARG A 29 1.64 -37.45 23.14
C ARG A 29 0.19 -37.57 22.69
N ARG A 30 -0.73 -37.78 23.65
CA ARG A 30 -2.16 -37.91 23.35
C ARG A 30 -2.76 -36.58 22.90
N ALA A 31 -2.41 -35.48 23.55
CA ALA A 31 -2.85 -34.13 23.18
C ALA A 31 -2.35 -33.74 21.77
N ILE A 32 -1.08 -33.98 21.44
CA ILE A 32 -0.53 -33.72 20.10
C ILE A 32 -1.29 -34.49 19.04
N HIS A 33 -1.59 -35.76 19.26
CA HIS A 33 -2.29 -36.57 18.27
C HIS A 33 -3.71 -36.06 17.99
N PHE A 34 -4.44 -35.57 19.00
CA PHE A 34 -5.73 -34.92 18.79
C PHE A 34 -5.60 -33.57 18.09
N ALA A 35 -4.59 -32.76 18.45
CA ALA A 35 -4.31 -31.50 17.78
C ALA A 35 -3.97 -31.72 16.30
N GLN A 36 -3.16 -32.72 15.97
CA GLN A 36 -2.83 -33.11 14.61
C GLN A 36 -4.09 -33.52 13.84
N LYS A 37 -4.96 -34.38 14.41
CA LYS A 37 -6.22 -34.75 13.75
C LYS A 37 -7.15 -33.55 13.50
N TYR A 38 -7.22 -32.60 14.45
CA TYR A 38 -8.04 -31.41 14.31
C TYR A 38 -7.50 -30.43 13.27
N VAL A 39 -6.17 -30.26 13.20
CA VAL A 39 -5.50 -29.40 12.21
C VAL A 39 -5.57 -30.03 10.81
N SER A 40 -5.34 -31.35 10.70
CA SER A 40 -5.48 -32.08 9.43
C SER A 40 -6.90 -32.09 8.89
N ALA A 41 -7.93 -31.98 9.75
CA ALA A 41 -9.32 -31.88 9.33
C ALA A 41 -9.70 -30.46 8.84
N GLN A 42 -9.04 -29.42 9.34
CA GLN A 42 -9.29 -28.03 8.93
C GLN A 42 -8.44 -27.57 7.76
N ILE A 43 -7.27 -28.19 7.55
CA ILE A 43 -6.37 -27.89 6.44
C ILE A 43 -6.19 -29.18 5.64
N PRO A 44 -7.14 -29.54 4.77
CA PRO A 44 -7.04 -30.73 3.92
C PRO A 44 -6.13 -30.46 2.71
N LEU A 45 -4.97 -29.82 2.91
CA LEU A 45 -4.01 -29.60 1.84
C LEU A 45 -3.07 -30.79 1.79
N SER A 46 -3.16 -31.57 0.71
CA SER A 46 -2.20 -32.64 0.43
C SER A 46 -0.77 -32.07 0.34
N HIS A 47 0.27 -32.86 0.63
CA HIS A 47 1.68 -32.40 0.53
C HIS A 47 2.01 -31.80 -0.85
N THR A 48 1.39 -32.32 -1.90
CA THR A 48 1.52 -31.81 -3.28
C THR A 48 0.90 -30.44 -3.45
N GLU A 49 -0.17 -30.15 -2.74
CA GLU A 49 -0.90 -28.88 -2.81
C GLU A 49 -0.19 -27.78 -2.01
N MET A 50 0.43 -28.13 -0.87
CA MET A 50 1.33 -27.21 -0.16
C MET A 50 2.55 -26.85 -1.02
N GLN A 51 3.15 -27.82 -1.70
CA GLN A 51 4.25 -27.58 -2.64
C GLN A 51 3.79 -26.67 -3.80
N ALA A 52 2.63 -26.96 -4.40
CA ALA A 52 2.09 -26.15 -5.49
C ALA A 52 1.78 -24.72 -5.05
N ASN A 53 1.24 -24.52 -3.84
CA ASN A 53 0.99 -23.19 -3.31
C ASN A 53 2.30 -22.43 -3.03
N TYR A 54 3.33 -23.13 -2.55
CA TYR A 54 4.67 -22.56 -2.38
C TYR A 54 5.28 -22.13 -3.72
N ASP A 55 5.20 -23.00 -4.72
CA ASP A 55 5.69 -22.71 -6.08
C ASP A 55 4.88 -21.58 -6.72
N PHE A 56 3.57 -21.51 -6.48
CA PHE A 56 2.70 -20.42 -6.91
C PHE A 56 3.10 -19.08 -6.28
N LEU A 57 3.32 -19.05 -4.96
CA LEU A 57 3.80 -17.85 -4.26
C LEU A 57 5.16 -17.41 -4.80
N ARG A 58 6.07 -18.35 -5.05
CA ARG A 58 7.38 -18.05 -5.65
C ARG A 58 7.23 -17.46 -7.05
N ALA A 59 6.34 -18.01 -7.86
CA ALA A 59 6.05 -17.49 -9.20
C ALA A 59 5.43 -16.08 -9.13
N GLN A 60 4.49 -15.86 -8.21
CA GLN A 60 3.87 -14.56 -8.00
C GLN A 60 4.91 -13.50 -7.63
N HIS A 61 5.78 -13.79 -6.67
CA HIS A 61 6.86 -12.88 -6.27
C HIS A 61 7.82 -12.58 -7.44
N ALA A 62 8.19 -13.58 -8.24
CA ALA A 62 9.04 -13.37 -9.40
C ALA A 62 8.37 -12.46 -10.46
N VAL A 63 7.07 -12.65 -10.70
CA VAL A 63 6.30 -11.81 -11.64
C VAL A 63 6.18 -10.38 -11.12
N GLU A 64 5.88 -10.20 -9.84
CA GLU A 64 5.80 -8.88 -9.22
C GLU A 64 7.14 -8.15 -9.27
N GLN A 65 8.25 -8.85 -9.06
CA GLN A 65 9.59 -8.28 -9.17
C GLN A 65 9.86 -7.78 -10.60
N VAL A 66 9.65 -8.61 -11.62
CA VAL A 66 9.87 -8.23 -13.03
C VAL A 66 8.97 -7.05 -13.43
N HIS A 67 7.71 -7.05 -12.99
CA HIS A 67 6.79 -5.94 -13.27
C HIS A 67 7.26 -4.62 -12.64
N ASN A 68 7.79 -4.67 -11.42
CA ASN A 68 8.34 -3.50 -10.75
C ASN A 68 9.62 -3.00 -11.43
N GLU A 69 10.51 -3.90 -11.85
CA GLU A 69 11.71 -3.57 -12.63
C GLU A 69 11.33 -2.89 -13.95
N GLN A 70 10.33 -3.42 -14.69
CA GLN A 70 9.85 -2.80 -15.93
C GLN A 70 9.28 -1.40 -15.72
N LYS A 71 8.54 -1.18 -14.62
CA LYS A 71 8.05 0.16 -14.27
C LYS A 71 9.22 1.11 -14.03
N TYR A 72 10.22 0.68 -13.27
CA TYR A 72 11.42 1.47 -13.01
C TYR A 72 12.14 1.86 -14.31
N ASP A 73 12.38 0.90 -15.21
CA ASP A 73 13.00 1.15 -16.51
C ASP A 73 12.20 2.14 -17.36
N SER A 74 10.87 2.03 -17.35
CA SER A 74 10.00 2.94 -18.10
C SER A 74 10.09 4.38 -17.57
N LEU A 75 10.20 4.55 -16.25
CA LEU A 75 10.40 5.84 -15.61
C LEU A 75 11.79 6.40 -15.93
N GLN A 76 12.82 5.56 -15.87
CA GLN A 76 14.20 5.95 -16.18
C GLN A 76 14.35 6.40 -17.65
N LYS A 77 13.71 5.70 -18.59
CA LYS A 77 13.67 6.11 -20.01
C LYS A 77 12.99 7.46 -20.20
N LYS A 78 11.83 7.69 -19.56
CA LYS A 78 11.14 8.98 -19.58
C LYS A 78 12.02 10.10 -19.02
N TYR A 79 12.71 9.85 -17.92
CA TYR A 79 13.65 10.79 -17.32
C TYR A 79 14.83 11.12 -18.25
N ALA A 80 15.45 10.10 -18.86
CA ALA A 80 16.55 10.29 -19.80
C ALA A 80 16.11 11.10 -21.02
N GLN A 81 14.91 10.84 -21.56
CA GLN A 81 14.33 11.60 -22.66
C GLN A 81 14.11 13.07 -22.29
N GLN A 82 13.55 13.35 -21.10
CA GLN A 82 13.36 14.73 -20.63
C GLN A 82 14.69 15.46 -20.43
N LYS A 83 15.72 14.77 -19.92
CA LYS A 83 17.06 15.35 -19.77
C LYS A 83 17.71 15.67 -21.13
N MET A 84 17.54 14.80 -22.12
CA MET A 84 18.02 15.06 -23.49
C MET A 84 17.32 16.27 -24.11
N GLN A 85 16.00 16.37 -23.95
CA GLN A 85 15.23 17.53 -24.42
C GLN A 85 15.70 18.83 -23.76
N LEU A 86 15.96 18.82 -22.45
CA LEU A 86 16.55 19.98 -21.77
C LEU A 86 17.92 20.34 -22.35
N SER A 87 18.81 19.36 -22.55
CA SER A 87 20.14 19.61 -23.11
C SER A 87 20.02 20.29 -24.47
N GLN A 88 19.17 19.76 -25.36
CA GLN A 88 18.94 20.33 -26.70
C GLN A 88 18.37 21.74 -26.62
N LEU A 89 17.39 21.98 -25.75
CA LEU A 89 16.79 23.31 -25.61
C LEU A 89 17.77 24.32 -24.99
N THR A 90 18.61 23.89 -24.04
CA THR A 90 19.65 24.74 -23.45
C THR A 90 20.73 25.09 -24.47
N GLU A 91 21.11 24.16 -25.35
CA GLU A 91 22.01 24.43 -26.47
C GLU A 91 21.39 25.41 -27.48
N GLN A 92 20.11 25.27 -27.80
CA GLN A 92 19.39 26.21 -28.66
C GLN A 92 19.34 27.62 -28.06
N LEU A 93 19.06 27.75 -26.76
CA LEU A 93 19.14 29.05 -26.07
C LEU A 93 20.55 29.63 -26.11
N TYR A 94 21.57 28.83 -25.85
CA TYR A 94 22.96 29.28 -25.88
C TYR A 94 23.34 29.77 -27.28
N ARG A 95 22.92 29.06 -28.34
CA ARG A 95 23.11 29.44 -29.75
C ARG A 95 22.37 30.73 -30.13
N LEU A 96 21.13 30.90 -29.68
CA LEU A 96 20.33 32.13 -29.88
C LEU A 96 20.97 33.34 -29.18
N CYS A 97 21.46 33.14 -27.95
CA CYS A 97 22.15 34.17 -27.18
C CYS A 97 23.50 34.56 -27.82
N LEU A 98 24.29 33.57 -28.26
CA LEU A 98 25.54 33.81 -29.02
C LEU A 98 25.29 34.54 -30.35
N SER A 99 24.22 34.17 -31.08
CA SER A 99 23.86 34.81 -32.36
C SER A 99 23.41 36.27 -32.18
N THR A 100 22.95 36.65 -30.98
CA THR A 100 22.61 38.04 -30.62
C THR A 100 23.87 38.88 -30.35
N GLN A 101 25.01 38.24 -30.06
CA GLN A 101 26.25 38.89 -29.66
C GLN A 101 27.30 38.98 -30.78
N ALA A 102 27.01 38.49 -31.99
CA ALA A 102 27.86 38.68 -33.16
C ALA A 102 27.73 40.13 -33.67
N PRO A 103 28.82 40.92 -33.76
CA PRO A 103 28.75 42.33 -34.15
C PRO A 103 28.55 42.45 -35.67
N SER A 104 27.31 42.60 -36.12
CA SER A 104 27.02 43.08 -37.48
C SER A 104 25.77 43.97 -37.52
N SER A 105 26.05 45.27 -37.47
CA SER A 105 25.37 46.36 -38.19
C SER A 105 23.98 46.09 -38.80
N SER A 106 22.91 46.54 -38.12
CA SER A 106 21.78 47.25 -38.77
C SER A 106 20.77 47.76 -37.73
N PRO A 107 20.44 49.07 -37.70
CA PRO A 107 19.46 49.64 -36.78
C PRO A 107 18.05 49.57 -37.40
N GLN A 108 17.50 48.38 -37.61
CA GLN A 108 16.10 48.25 -38.08
C GLN A 108 15.43 46.95 -37.64
N LYS A 109 15.52 46.61 -36.35
CA LYS A 109 14.76 45.48 -35.76
C LYS A 109 14.18 45.77 -34.36
N ALA A 110 13.95 47.05 -34.01
CA ALA A 110 13.40 47.42 -32.70
C ALA A 110 11.95 46.93 -32.45
N SER A 111 11.14 46.69 -33.48
CA SER A 111 9.75 46.23 -33.33
C SER A 111 9.56 44.70 -33.35
N ALA A 112 10.61 43.93 -33.65
CA ALA A 112 10.59 42.45 -33.57
C ALA A 112 11.24 41.91 -32.29
N ILE A 113 11.78 42.81 -31.44
CA ILE A 113 12.51 42.49 -30.21
C ILE A 113 11.55 42.27 -29.03
N GLU A 114 10.41 42.96 -28.96
CA GLU A 114 9.43 42.75 -27.88
C GLU A 114 8.67 41.42 -28.02
N GLN A 115 8.27 41.03 -29.24
CA GLN A 115 7.63 39.72 -29.48
C GLN A 115 8.57 38.53 -29.24
N ASN A 116 9.88 38.68 -29.49
CA ASN A 116 10.87 37.66 -29.17
C ASN A 116 11.24 37.63 -27.68
N SER A 117 11.24 38.77 -26.99
CA SER A 117 11.39 38.85 -25.53
C SER A 117 10.32 38.00 -24.84
N ASP A 118 9.06 38.16 -25.22
CA ASP A 118 7.96 37.42 -24.61
C ASP A 118 8.02 35.91 -24.94
N ALA A 119 8.39 35.55 -26.17
CA ALA A 119 8.64 34.16 -26.54
C ALA A 119 9.81 33.55 -25.74
N THR A 120 10.94 34.25 -25.60
CA THR A 120 12.09 33.78 -24.81
C THR A 120 11.78 33.66 -23.32
N ASN A 121 11.01 34.59 -22.74
CA ASN A 121 10.54 34.49 -21.35
C ASN A 121 9.59 33.30 -21.17
N THR A 122 8.72 33.04 -22.14
CA THR A 122 7.83 31.88 -22.15
C THR A 122 8.64 30.57 -22.23
N PHE A 123 9.66 30.49 -23.08
CA PHE A 123 10.56 29.34 -23.16
C PHE A 123 11.41 29.13 -21.90
N ILE A 124 11.89 30.20 -21.27
CA ILE A 124 12.61 30.14 -19.99
C ILE A 124 11.69 29.60 -18.89
N MET A 125 10.41 30.01 -18.88
CA MET A 125 9.41 29.44 -17.99
C MET A 125 9.21 27.94 -18.25
N GLU A 126 9.05 27.52 -19.51
CA GLU A 126 8.91 26.10 -19.85
C GLU A 126 10.12 25.29 -19.38
N LEU A 127 11.35 25.78 -19.60
CA LEU A 127 12.57 25.14 -19.12
C LEU A 127 12.61 25.01 -17.60
N LYS A 128 12.18 26.04 -16.87
CA LYS A 128 12.09 26.01 -15.41
C LYS A 128 11.10 24.94 -14.94
N THR A 129 9.93 24.86 -15.57
CA THR A 129 8.91 23.85 -15.23
C THR A 129 9.37 22.42 -15.54
N MET A 130 10.13 22.23 -16.62
CA MET A 130 10.68 20.92 -16.98
C MET A 130 11.82 20.51 -16.04
N HIS A 131 12.67 21.46 -15.61
CA HIS A 131 13.68 21.21 -14.57
C HIS A 131 13.04 20.77 -13.25
N GLU A 132 11.96 21.41 -12.84
CA GLU A 132 11.22 21.08 -11.62
C GLU A 132 10.61 19.67 -11.70
N LYS A 133 10.04 19.29 -12.85
CA LYS A 133 9.54 17.93 -13.08
C LYS A 133 10.65 16.88 -12.99
N ILE A 134 11.82 17.16 -13.55
CA ILE A 134 13.00 16.27 -13.50
C ILE A 134 13.50 16.10 -12.06
N ALA A 135 13.59 17.19 -11.29
CA ALA A 135 13.95 17.13 -9.88
C ALA A 135 12.92 16.33 -9.06
N HIS A 136 11.63 16.50 -9.36
CA HIS A 136 10.57 15.70 -8.77
C HIS A 136 10.72 14.20 -9.10
N TYR A 137 10.98 13.85 -10.36
CA TYR A 137 11.22 12.45 -10.75
C TYR A 137 12.46 11.86 -10.08
N GLN A 138 13.55 12.61 -9.93
CA GLN A 138 14.74 12.17 -9.18
C GLN A 138 14.40 11.84 -7.73
N LYS A 139 13.66 12.72 -7.06
CA LYS A 139 13.20 12.50 -5.68
C LYS A 139 12.26 11.30 -5.57
N CYS A 140 11.39 11.09 -6.56
CA CYS A 140 10.54 9.90 -6.61
C CYS A 140 11.37 8.62 -6.76
N LEU A 141 12.39 8.60 -7.63
CA LEU A 141 13.27 7.43 -7.79
C LEU A 141 14.10 7.14 -6.53
N GLU A 142 14.61 8.17 -5.86
CA GLU A 142 15.33 8.04 -4.58
C GLU A 142 14.41 7.52 -3.46
N LYS A 143 13.16 8.01 -3.43
CA LYS A 143 12.15 7.51 -2.50
C LYS A 143 11.80 6.05 -2.76
N ILE A 144 11.82 5.59 -4.01
CA ILE A 144 11.57 4.19 -4.35
C ILE A 144 12.76 3.30 -3.90
N GLN A 145 14.01 3.74 -4.10
CA GLN A 145 15.21 3.04 -3.61
C GLN A 145 15.26 2.92 -2.08
N THR A 146 14.72 3.90 -1.35
CA THR A 146 14.70 3.90 0.12
C THR A 146 13.46 3.21 0.72
N ASN A 147 12.37 3.06 -0.05
CA ASN A 147 11.11 2.50 0.44
C ASN A 147 11.04 0.96 0.38
N GLU A 148 12.08 0.28 -0.10
CA GLU A 148 12.29 -1.16 0.17
C GLU A 148 12.44 -1.43 1.70
N LEU A 149 12.73 -0.41 2.52
CA LEU A 149 13.05 -0.57 3.93
C LEU A 149 11.91 -0.19 4.91
N ASP A 150 10.83 0.45 4.47
CA ASP A 150 9.78 0.98 5.36
C ASP A 150 8.41 0.31 5.17
N SER A 151 8.37 -1.02 5.37
CA SER A 151 7.13 -1.82 5.40
C SER A 151 6.02 -1.21 6.29
N THR A 152 6.42 -0.54 7.38
CA THR A 152 5.51 0.10 8.34
C THR A 152 4.80 1.34 7.78
N LYS A 153 5.47 2.17 6.97
CA LYS A 153 4.87 3.36 6.34
C LYS A 153 3.92 2.94 5.22
N ASN A 154 4.31 1.94 4.43
CA ASN A 154 3.44 1.38 3.40
C ASN A 154 2.19 0.74 4.02
N GLN A 155 2.34 0.02 5.15
CA GLN A 155 1.19 -0.54 5.86
C GLN A 155 0.27 0.55 6.43
N LYS A 156 0.82 1.66 6.93
CA LYS A 156 0.03 2.82 7.37
C LYS A 156 -0.73 3.47 6.19
N LEU A 157 -0.08 3.67 5.04
CA LEU A 157 -0.73 4.22 3.84
C LEU A 157 -1.81 3.28 3.28
N LEU A 158 -1.57 1.97 3.28
CA LEU A 158 -2.57 0.99 2.85
C LEU A 158 -3.78 0.98 3.78
N ASN A 159 -3.57 1.13 5.09
CA ASN A 159 -4.68 1.28 6.03
C ASN A 159 -5.46 2.56 5.78
N GLU A 160 -4.79 3.69 5.51
CA GLU A 160 -5.46 4.95 5.17
C GLU A 160 -6.31 4.83 3.90
N LEU A 161 -5.73 4.32 2.81
CA LEU A 161 -6.45 4.08 1.56
C LEU A 161 -7.63 3.11 1.74
N ARG A 162 -7.48 2.11 2.62
CA ARG A 162 -8.56 1.18 2.96
C ARG A 162 -9.70 1.89 3.69
N GLU A 163 -9.40 2.84 4.57
CA GLU A 163 -10.45 3.63 5.23
C GLU A 163 -11.13 4.61 4.26
N GLU A 164 -10.38 5.29 3.38
CA GLU A 164 -10.96 6.16 2.35
C GLU A 164 -11.87 5.41 1.39
N THR A 165 -11.45 4.23 0.93
CA THR A 165 -12.28 3.38 0.05
C THR A 165 -13.52 2.86 0.75
N LYS A 166 -13.46 2.57 2.06
CA LYS A 166 -14.64 2.25 2.86
C LYS A 166 -15.61 3.43 2.97
N GLU A 167 -15.11 4.65 3.23
CA GLU A 167 -15.96 5.85 3.28
C GLU A 167 -16.66 6.12 1.95
N LEU A 168 -15.93 5.99 0.83
CA LEU A 168 -16.48 6.17 -0.52
C LEU A 168 -17.51 5.10 -0.87
N ALA A 169 -17.18 3.83 -0.63
CA ALA A 169 -18.10 2.71 -0.85
C ALA A 169 -19.35 2.84 0.02
N ALA A 170 -19.20 3.27 1.28
CA ALA A 170 -20.31 3.50 2.18
C ALA A 170 -21.23 4.62 1.69
N THR A 171 -20.65 5.71 1.19
CA THR A 171 -21.38 6.86 0.67
C THR A 171 -22.16 6.47 -0.60
N LEU A 172 -21.51 5.78 -1.55
CA LEU A 172 -22.16 5.29 -2.77
C LEU A 172 -23.27 4.29 -2.46
N ALA A 173 -23.02 3.30 -1.59
CA ALA A 173 -24.02 2.32 -1.19
C ALA A 173 -25.20 2.96 -0.46
N ALA A 174 -24.96 3.96 0.38
CA ALA A 174 -26.02 4.73 1.02
C ALA A 174 -26.87 5.49 -0.01
N GLN A 175 -26.25 6.09 -1.02
CA GLN A 175 -26.96 6.79 -2.10
C GLN A 175 -27.82 5.84 -2.94
N ILE A 176 -27.28 4.67 -3.29
CA ILE A 176 -28.02 3.62 -4.02
C ILE A 176 -29.20 3.12 -3.17
N ALA A 177 -28.97 2.85 -1.89
CA ALA A 177 -30.03 2.40 -0.98
C ALA A 177 -31.16 3.43 -0.82
N LEU A 178 -30.83 4.73 -0.80
CA LEU A 178 -31.83 5.80 -0.78
C LEU A 178 -32.61 5.89 -2.10
N GLN A 179 -31.94 5.69 -3.24
CA GLN A 179 -32.57 5.69 -4.56
C GLN A 179 -33.50 4.48 -4.77
N GLU A 180 -33.12 3.31 -4.25
CA GLU A 180 -33.89 2.07 -4.32
C GLU A 180 -35.01 1.98 -3.27
N GLY A 181 -35.01 2.88 -2.27
CA GLY A 181 -36.04 2.96 -1.23
C GLY A 181 -35.98 1.81 -0.21
N GLU A 182 -37.10 1.59 0.51
CA GLU A 182 -37.16 0.63 1.62
C GLU A 182 -36.90 -0.83 1.20
N SER A 183 -37.07 -1.16 -0.09
CA SER A 183 -36.85 -2.49 -0.67
C SER A 183 -35.41 -2.77 -1.12
N SER A 184 -34.45 -1.88 -0.87
CA SER A 184 -33.06 -2.10 -1.28
C SER A 184 -32.45 -3.33 -0.56
N PRO A 185 -31.83 -4.27 -1.30
CA PRO A 185 -31.06 -5.36 -0.72
C PRO A 185 -29.93 -4.88 0.22
N ILE A 186 -29.39 -3.68 -0.04
CA ILE A 186 -28.34 -3.07 0.79
C ILE A 186 -28.85 -2.81 2.22
N ASN A 187 -30.11 -2.38 2.37
CA ASN A 187 -30.70 -2.13 3.69
C ASN A 187 -30.78 -3.44 4.50
N ILE A 188 -31.25 -4.52 3.88
CA ILE A 188 -31.37 -5.84 4.51
C ILE A 188 -29.99 -6.39 4.91
N LEU A 189 -28.99 -6.28 4.02
CA LEU A 189 -27.65 -6.80 4.26
C LEU A 189 -26.92 -6.06 5.38
N THR A 190 -27.16 -4.76 5.54
CA THR A 190 -26.49 -3.98 6.59
C THR A 190 -27.05 -4.25 8.00
N GLN A 191 -28.32 -4.65 8.13
CA GLN A 191 -29.00 -4.89 9.42
C GLN A 191 -28.33 -5.97 10.30
N ASN A 192 -27.60 -6.91 9.68
CA ASN A 192 -26.96 -8.02 10.39
C ASN A 192 -25.51 -7.74 10.82
N SER A 193 -24.99 -6.52 10.64
CA SER A 193 -23.60 -6.22 10.97
C SER A 193 -23.37 -6.14 12.50
N LYS A 194 -22.39 -6.90 13.01
CA LYS A 194 -22.06 -6.97 14.45
C LYS A 194 -20.97 -6.01 14.91
N SER A 195 -20.19 -5.45 13.98
CA SER A 195 -18.99 -4.65 14.29
C SER A 195 -19.21 -3.17 13.95
N LYS A 196 -18.92 -2.29 14.93
CA LYS A 196 -19.06 -0.83 14.80
C LYS A 196 -18.13 -0.20 13.76
N ASN A 197 -17.05 -0.90 13.38
CA ASN A 197 -16.02 -0.41 12.45
C ASN A 197 -16.12 -1.08 11.07
N ASP A 198 -17.21 -1.81 10.82
CA ASP A 198 -17.43 -2.48 9.55
C ASP A 198 -18.11 -1.57 8.53
N LEU A 199 -17.93 -1.85 7.24
CA LEU A 199 -18.47 -1.03 6.16
C LEU A 199 -19.99 -0.86 6.28
N ALA A 200 -20.69 -1.91 6.68
CA ALA A 200 -22.13 -1.90 6.91
C ALA A 200 -22.57 -0.87 7.98
N SER A 201 -21.78 -0.69 9.04
CA SER A 201 -22.05 0.33 10.06
C SER A 201 -21.86 1.74 9.50
N HIS A 202 -20.85 1.96 8.66
CA HIS A 202 -20.65 3.24 7.98
C HIS A 202 -21.80 3.55 7.01
N ILE A 203 -22.28 2.55 6.25
CA ILE A 203 -23.45 2.69 5.37
C ILE A 203 -24.69 3.11 6.16
N GLN A 204 -25.00 2.42 7.25
CA GLN A 204 -26.15 2.75 8.11
C GLN A 204 -26.04 4.15 8.71
N LYS A 205 -24.85 4.53 9.20
CA LYS A 205 -24.60 5.87 9.74
C LYS A 205 -24.87 6.95 8.69
N LYS A 206 -24.43 6.74 7.45
CA LYS A 206 -24.66 7.66 6.33
C LYS A 206 -26.15 7.74 5.95
N ILE A 207 -26.84 6.61 5.82
CA ILE A 207 -28.30 6.56 5.56
C ILE A 207 -29.07 7.29 6.67
N ALA A 208 -28.76 7.02 7.94
CA ALA A 208 -29.41 7.67 9.08
C ALA A 208 -29.16 9.18 9.13
N SER A 209 -27.94 9.63 8.80
CA SER A 209 -27.61 11.06 8.72
C SER A 209 -28.37 11.76 7.59
N SER A 210 -28.51 11.11 6.43
CA SER A 210 -29.24 11.67 5.28
C SER A 210 -30.75 11.73 5.52
N LYS A 211 -31.33 10.80 6.29
CA LYS A 211 -32.76 10.83 6.66
C LYS A 211 -33.10 11.93 7.68
N LYS A 212 -32.09 12.42 8.43
CA LYS A 212 -32.24 13.44 9.48
C LYS A 212 -32.12 14.88 8.95
N THR A 213 -31.86 15.05 7.66
CA THR A 213 -31.92 16.34 6.97
C THR A 213 -33.23 16.41 6.19
N PRO A 214 -34.36 16.76 6.82
CA PRO A 214 -35.55 17.11 6.07
C PRO A 214 -35.28 18.46 5.39
N LEU A 215 -35.53 18.49 4.09
CA LEU A 215 -35.68 19.73 3.35
C LEU A 215 -37.02 20.37 3.74
#